data_AF-A0A368W1X8-F1
#
_entry.id   AF-A0A368W1X8-F1
#
_cell.length_a   1.000
_cell.length_b   1.000
_cell.length_c   1.000
_cell.angle_alpha   90.00
_cell.angle_beta   90.00
_cell.angle_gamma   90.00
#
_symmetry.space_group_name_H-M   'P 1'
#
loop_
_entity.id
_entity.type
_entity.pdbx_description
1 polymer ?
#
loop_
_entity_poly.entity_id
_entity_poly.type
_entity_poly.pdbx_seq_one_letter_code
_entity_poly.pdbx_strand_id
1 'polypeptide(L)' 'MARYQCVCGTILSNGVFPNDIELYLLTDRQVDEIDEVSEIYDVSQSIWQCPDCKRLTFFNKEGTVSRVYKLESERIE' A
#
# COMPACT_ATOMS: atom_id res chain seq x y z
N MET A 1 -14.41 0.74 -5.18
CA MET A 1 -13.19 0.76 -6.00
C MET A 1 -12.57 2.14 -5.92
N ALA A 2 -11.42 2.24 -5.28
CA ALA A 2 -10.67 3.48 -5.11
C ALA A 2 -9.68 3.68 -6.27
N ARG A 3 -9.28 4.93 -6.49
CA ARG A 3 -8.28 5.33 -7.47
C ARG A 3 -7.35 6.38 -6.87
N TYR A 4 -6.08 6.32 -7.23
CA TYR A 4 -5.07 7.27 -6.80
C TYR A 4 -4.08 7.51 -7.93
N GLN A 5 -3.75 8.77 -8.22
CA GLN A 5 -2.73 9.10 -9.21
C GLN A 5 -1.37 9.23 -8.51
N CYS A 6 -0.42 8.38 -8.90
CA CYS A 6 0.95 8.47 -8.41
C CYS A 6 1.63 9.74 -8.95
N VAL A 7 2.67 10.20 -8.24
CA VAL A 7 3.49 11.36 -8.62
C VAL A 7 4.15 11.19 -10.01
N CYS A 8 4.42 9.96 -10.44
CA CYS A 8 4.94 9.68 -11.79
C CYS A 8 3.88 9.75 -12.90
N GLY A 9 2.60 9.94 -12.55
CA GLY A 9 1.48 10.02 -13.49
C GLY A 9 0.65 8.73 -13.61
N THR A 10 1.16 7.59 -13.14
CA THR A 10 0.46 6.30 -13.21
C THR A 10 -0.80 6.30 -12.34
N ILE A 11 -1.92 5.84 -12.90
CA ILE A 11 -3.17 5.68 -12.16
C ILE A 11 -3.17 4.31 -11.47
N LEU A 12 -3.27 4.32 -10.16
CA LEU A 12 -3.37 3.15 -9.30
C LEU A 12 -4.83 2.90 -8.96
N SER A 13 -5.23 1.62 -8.85
CA SER A 13 -6.59 1.25 -8.43
C SER A 13 -6.62 -0.12 -7.78
N ASN A 14 -7.48 -0.27 -6.78
CA ASN A 14 -7.75 -1.55 -6.12
C ASN A 14 -8.96 -2.31 -6.69
N GLY A 15 -9.42 -1.93 -7.88
CA GLY A 15 -10.60 -2.51 -8.50
C GLY A 15 -10.38 -3.72 -9.38
N VAL A 16 -9.14 -4.02 -9.73
CA VAL A 16 -8.78 -5.13 -10.61
C VAL A 16 -8.31 -6.29 -9.75
N PHE A 17 -8.78 -7.50 -10.06
CA PHE A 17 -8.35 -8.73 -9.41
C PHE A 17 -7.55 -9.60 -10.40
N PRO A 18 -6.37 -10.13 -10.02
CA PRO A 18 -5.68 -9.94 -8.74
C PRO A 18 -5.18 -8.49 -8.56
N ASN A 19 -5.17 -8.02 -7.31
CA ASN A 19 -4.72 -6.67 -6.96
C ASN A 19 -3.30 -6.75 -6.39
N ASP A 20 -2.35 -6.23 -7.16
CA ASP A 20 -0.92 -6.12 -6.83
C ASP A 20 -0.51 -4.69 -6.44
N ILE A 21 -1.48 -3.78 -6.35
CA ILE A 21 -1.29 -2.37 -6.03
C ILE A 21 -1.44 -2.12 -4.54
N GLU A 22 -2.52 -2.61 -3.94
CA GLU A 22 -2.83 -2.41 -2.52
C GLU A 22 -2.23 -3.50 -1.65
N LEU A 23 -1.37 -3.11 -0.73
CA LEU A 23 -0.65 -3.94 0.22
C LEU A 23 -1.12 -3.61 1.64
N TYR A 24 -1.15 -4.63 2.49
CA TYR A 24 -1.48 -4.50 3.90
C TYR A 24 -0.25 -4.77 4.76
N LEU A 25 0.13 -3.78 5.57
CA LEU A 25 1.22 -3.94 6.53
C LEU A 25 0.66 -4.42 7.86
N LEU A 26 1.20 -5.53 8.33
CA LEU A 26 0.92 -6.13 9.63
C LEU A 26 2.23 -6.22 10.42
N THR A 27 2.17 -5.92 11.71
CA THR A 27 3.23 -6.27 12.65
C THR A 27 3.09 -7.74 13.05
N ASP A 28 4.18 -8.37 13.51
CA ASP A 28 4.16 -9.77 13.96
C ASP A 28 3.04 -10.04 14.98
N ARG A 29 2.87 -9.10 15.93
CA ARG A 29 1.79 -9.17 16.91
C ARG A 29 0.39 -9.15 16.27
N GLN A 30 0.18 -8.32 15.25
CA GLN A 30 -1.11 -8.26 14.56
C GLN A 30 -1.36 -9.55 13.76
N VAL A 31 -0.31 -10.15 13.20
CA VAL A 31 -0.42 -11.46 12.55
C VAL A 31 -0.85 -12.53 13.55
N ASP A 32 -0.29 -12.52 14.76
CA ASP A 32 -0.68 -13.46 15.83
C ASP A 32 -2.12 -13.25 16.33
N GLU A 33 -2.67 -12.03 16.17
CA GLU A 33 -4.03 -11.66 16.58
C GLU A 33 -5.08 -11.89 15.48
N ILE A 34 -4.67 -12.24 14.25
CA ILE A 34 -5.58 -12.50 13.12
C ILE A 34 -5.97 -13.99 13.10
N ASP A 35 -7.25 -14.28 13.31
CA ASP A 35 -7.81 -15.63 13.20
C ASP A 35 -8.36 -15.90 11.77
N GLU A 36 -8.88 -14.86 11.12
CA GLU A 36 -9.45 -14.93 9.77
C GLU A 36 -8.87 -13.86 8.82
N VAL A 37 -8.67 -14.22 7.54
CA VAL A 37 -8.13 -13.31 6.51
C VAL A 37 -8.96 -12.02 6.36
N SER A 38 -10.27 -12.07 6.65
CA SER A 38 -11.17 -10.91 6.68
C SER A 38 -10.79 -9.86 7.71
N GLU A 39 -10.11 -10.23 8.79
CA GLU A 39 -9.73 -9.32 9.88
C GLU A 39 -8.53 -8.44 9.51
N ILE A 40 -7.75 -8.86 8.50
CA ILE A 40 -6.59 -8.11 8.00
C ILE A 40 -6.98 -6.68 7.66
N TYR A 41 -8.13 -6.47 7.04
CA TYR A 41 -8.58 -5.16 6.58
C TYR A 41 -8.84 -4.16 7.72
N ASP A 42 -9.18 -4.64 8.92
CA ASP A 42 -9.53 -3.79 10.05
C ASP A 42 -8.31 -3.37 10.89
N VAL A 43 -7.28 -4.23 10.93
CA VAL A 43 -6.06 -3.99 11.74
C VAL A 43 -4.90 -3.42 10.94
N SER A 44 -4.89 -3.61 9.62
CA SER A 44 -3.76 -3.23 8.79
C SER A 44 -3.84 -1.80 8.26
N GLN A 45 -2.67 -1.26 7.95
CA GLN A 45 -2.56 0.00 7.22
C GLN A 45 -2.49 -0.30 5.73
N SER A 46 -3.35 0.35 4.94
CA SER A 46 -3.33 0.27 3.47
C SER A 46 -2.16 1.07 2.91
N ILE A 47 -1.35 0.41 2.10
CA ILE A 47 -0.18 0.96 1.42
C ILE A 47 -0.31 0.64 -0.04
N TRP A 48 -0.17 1.62 -0.91
CA TRP A 48 -0.19 1.37 -2.35
C TRP A 48 1.20 1.47 -2.93
N GLN A 49 1.61 0.45 -3.68
CA GLN A 49 2.86 0.46 -4.43
C GLN A 49 2.61 0.81 -5.89
N CYS A 50 3.30 1.82 -6.39
CA CYS A 50 3.28 2.11 -7.82
C CYS A 50 4.12 1.07 -8.57
N PRO A 51 3.58 0.37 -9.59
CA PRO A 51 4.34 -0.63 -10.34
C PRO A 51 5.45 0.01 -11.19
N ASP A 52 5.30 1.27 -11.60
CA ASP A 52 6.22 1.93 -12.51
C ASP A 52 7.41 2.57 -11.78
N CYS A 53 7.15 3.38 -10.75
CA CYS A 53 8.21 4.10 -10.03
C CYS A 53 8.50 3.55 -8.62
N LYS A 54 7.83 2.45 -8.24
CA LYS A 54 8.00 1.74 -6.96
C LYS A 54 7.80 2.58 -5.69
N ARG A 55 7.20 3.77 -5.82
CA ARG A 55 6.80 4.60 -4.68
C ARG A 55 5.76 3.89 -3.83
N LEU A 56 5.90 4.02 -2.52
CA LEU A 56 4.95 3.53 -1.53
C LEU A 56 4.14 4.72 -1.00
N THR A 57 2.83 4.68 -1.19
CA THR A 57 1.90 5.68 -0.66
C THR A 57 1.14 5.08 0.51
N PHE A 58 1.22 5.72 1.66
CA PHE A 58 0.59 5.28 2.90
C PHE A 58 -0.71 6.05 3.12
N PHE A 59 -1.81 5.35 3.39
CA PHE A 59 -3.11 5.95 3.65
C PHE A 59 -3.49 5.84 5.12
N ASN A 60 -4.04 6.92 5.67
CA ASN A 60 -4.68 6.90 6.99
C ASN A 60 -6.04 6.19 6.89
N LYS A 61 -6.64 5.88 8.05
CA LYS A 61 -7.99 5.26 8.13
C LYS A 61 -9.08 6.04 7.40
N GLU A 62 -8.92 7.35 7.25
CA GLU A 62 -9.84 8.23 6.51
C GLU A 62 -9.64 8.17 4.98
N GLY A 63 -8.70 7.37 4.48
CA GLY A 63 -8.37 7.27 3.06
C GLY A 63 -7.53 8.43 2.52
N THR A 64 -7.03 9.31 3.39
CA THR A 64 -6.14 10.42 3.03
C THR A 64 -4.68 9.96 3.01
N VAL A 65 -3.85 10.56 2.14
CA VAL A 65 -2.42 10.25 2.07
C VAL A 65 -1.73 10.78 3.32
N SER A 66 -1.10 9.87 4.06
CA SER A 66 -0.31 10.18 5.24
C SER A 66 1.13 10.51 4.87
N ARG A 67 1.75 9.63 4.08
CA ARG A 67 3.18 9.67 3.75
C ARG A 67 3.43 9.04 2.39
N VAL A 68 4.50 9.47 1.72
CA VAL A 68 4.96 8.89 0.45
C VAL A 68 6.46 8.66 0.53
N TYR A 69 6.87 7.43 0.26
CA TYR A 69 8.28 7.03 0.21
C TYR A 69 8.66 6.68 -1.22
N LYS A 70 9.91 6.96 -1.57
CA LYS A 70 10.54 6.54 -2.83
C LYS A 70 11.77 5.73 -2.49
N LEU A 71 12.08 4.72 -3.31
CA LEU A 71 13.38 4.06 -3.22
C LEU A 71 14.47 5.10 -3.49
N GLU A 72 15.55 5.04 -2.73
CA GLU A 72 16.76 5.77 -3.07
C GLU A 72 17.34 5.15 -4.35
N SER A 73 17.80 5.99 -5.27
CA SER A 73 18.58 5.51 -6.42
C SER A 73 19.87 4.90 -5.90
N GLU A 74 20.18 3.66 -6.28
CA GLU A 74 21.37 2.95 -5.79
C GLU A 74 22.63 3.82 -5.90
N ARG A 75 23.40 3.91 -4.82
CA ARG A 75 24.86 4.07 -4.94
C ARG A 75 25.38 2.70 -5.35
N ILE A 76 25.58 2.52 -6.65
CA ILE A 76 26.41 1.42 -7.15
C ILE A 76 27.85 1.79 -6.73
N GLU A 77 28.37 1.15 -5.68
CA GLU A 77 29.77 1.25 -5.25
C GLU A 77 30.69 0.32 -6.06
#